data_AF-V8G9A6-F1
#
_entry.id   AF-V8G9A6-F1
#
_cell.length_a   1.000
_cell.length_b   1.000
_cell.length_c   1.000
_cell.angle_alpha   90.00
_cell.angle_beta   90.00
_cell.angle_gamma   90.00
#
_symmetry.space_group_name_H-M   'P 1'
#
loop_
_entity.id
_entity.type
_entity.pdbx_description
1 polymer ?
#
loop_
_entity_poly.entity_id
_entity_poly.type
_entity_poly.pdbx_seq_one_letter_code
_entity_poly.pdbx_strand_id
1 'polypeptide(L)'
;MRVRRLDSNHDWTFGSGYSNYAQDSEAIAQAVKTRLWSFKGDWFLDLEHGIPWFEQMERVDLKRLEVPLMAYILETDGVKQIDSFTMTHDSENRKLLIEVSYTDIFE
;
A
#
# COMPACT_ATOMS: atom_id res chain seq x y z
N MET A 1 11.17 2.17 -11.52
CA MET A 1 10.01 3.08 -11.33
C MET A 1 10.49 4.36 -10.66
N ARG A 2 9.84 5.51 -10.91
CA ARG A 2 10.11 6.77 -10.18
C ARG A 2 8.78 7.43 -9.82
N VAL A 3 8.60 7.79 -8.56
CA VAL A 3 7.37 8.41 -8.05
C VAL A 3 7.70 9.68 -7.29
N ARG A 4 6.72 10.58 -7.14
CA ARG A 4 6.89 11.78 -6.32
C ARG A 4 7.10 11.36 -4.87
N ARG A 5 8.21 11.74 -4.25
CA ARG A 5 8.51 11.38 -2.85
C ARG A 5 7.50 12.02 -1.92
N LEU A 6 6.94 11.21 -1.03
CA LEU A 6 6.08 11.64 0.06
C LEU A 6 6.90 11.94 1.31
N ASP A 7 6.47 12.93 2.09
CA ASP A 7 7.01 13.19 3.42
C ASP A 7 6.37 12.29 4.50
N SER A 8 6.69 12.57 5.77
CA SER A 8 6.15 11.82 6.91
C SER A 8 4.64 11.96 7.09
N ASN A 9 4.02 13.00 6.51
CA ASN A 9 2.59 13.26 6.55
C ASN A 9 1.87 12.71 5.31
N HIS A 10 2.61 12.07 4.40
CA HIS A 10 2.10 11.57 3.13
C HIS A 10 1.73 12.67 2.13
N ASP A 11 2.40 13.83 2.23
CA ASP A 11 2.27 14.93 1.29
C ASP A 11 3.38 14.90 0.24
N TRP A 12 3.08 15.40 -0.95
CA TRP A 12 4.09 15.57 -2.00
C TRP A 12 5.14 16.62 -1.63
N THR A 13 6.41 16.22 -1.73
CA THR A 13 7.55 17.13 -1.54
C THR A 13 7.76 18.03 -2.76
N PHE A 14 8.18 19.30 -2.61
CA PHE A 14 8.49 20.24 -3.71
C PHE A 14 9.74 21.09 -3.42
N GLY A 15 10.37 21.68 -4.44
CA GLY A 15 11.48 22.63 -4.28
C GLY A 15 12.93 22.09 -4.26
N SER A 16 13.18 20.78 -4.41
CA SER A 16 14.51 20.17 -4.26
C SER A 16 14.93 19.29 -5.46
N GLY A 17 14.40 19.58 -6.65
CA GLY A 17 14.80 18.91 -7.89
C GLY A 17 14.62 17.39 -7.84
N TYR A 18 15.67 16.64 -8.18
CA TYR A 18 15.65 15.17 -8.20
C TYR A 18 15.44 14.52 -6.82
N SER A 19 15.79 15.22 -5.73
CA SER A 19 15.60 14.71 -4.37
C SER A 19 14.13 14.63 -3.94
N ASN A 20 13.20 15.16 -4.73
CA ASN A 20 11.76 15.03 -4.49
C ASN A 20 11.13 13.83 -5.19
N TYR A 21 11.96 12.90 -5.66
CA TYR A 21 11.50 11.68 -6.29
C TYR A 21 12.09 10.47 -5.56
N ALA A 22 11.20 9.58 -5.13
CA ALA A 22 11.59 8.26 -4.67
C ALA A 22 11.94 7.41 -5.91
N GLN A 23 12.97 6.59 -5.77
CA GLN A 23 13.52 5.73 -6.83
C GLN A 23 13.73 4.32 -6.29
N ASP A 24 13.86 3.37 -7.20
CA ASP A 24 14.16 1.96 -6.90
C ASP A 24 13.23 1.39 -5.80
N SER A 25 13.77 0.73 -4.77
CA SER A 25 13.00 0.12 -3.68
C SER A 25 12.14 1.13 -2.90
N GLU A 26 12.60 2.36 -2.73
CA GLU A 26 11.82 3.41 -2.04
C GLU A 26 10.54 3.74 -2.81
N ALA A 27 10.62 3.79 -4.15
CA ALA A 27 9.45 4.03 -4.98
C ALA A 27 8.44 2.89 -4.89
N ILE A 28 8.92 1.64 -4.84
CA ILE A 28 8.08 0.44 -4.71
C ILE A 28 7.40 0.43 -3.35
N ALA A 29 8.15 0.68 -2.27
CA ALA A 29 7.62 0.80 -0.92
C ALA A 29 6.54 1.88 -0.80
N GLN A 30 6.76 3.03 -1.42
CA GLN A 30 5.76 4.08 -1.45
C GLN A 30 4.51 3.65 -2.23
N ALA A 31 4.68 3.01 -3.40
CA ALA A 31 3.57 2.56 -4.23
C ALA A 31 2.70 1.50 -3.52
N VAL A 32 3.33 0.50 -2.91
CA VAL A 32 2.65 -0.53 -2.10
C VAL A 32 1.82 0.13 -1.00
N LYS A 33 2.43 1.06 -0.25
CA LYS A 33 1.76 1.77 0.85
C LYS A 33 0.57 2.58 0.36
N THR A 34 0.72 3.35 -0.72
CA THR A 34 -0.39 4.15 -1.28
C THR A 34 -1.50 3.28 -1.85
N ARG A 35 -1.18 2.13 -2.45
CA ARG A 35 -2.17 1.18 -2.99
C ARG A 35 -3.00 0.56 -1.88
N LEU A 36 -2.38 0.20 -0.75
CA LEU A 36 -3.09 -0.31 0.43
C LEU A 36 -4.01 0.74 1.07
N TRP A 37 -3.68 2.03 0.95
CA TRP A 37 -4.49 3.12 1.48
C TRP A 37 -5.57 3.65 0.55
N SER A 38 -5.47 3.35 -0.75
CA SER A 38 -6.44 3.81 -1.73
C SER A 38 -7.75 3.05 -1.57
N PHE A 39 -8.86 3.78 -1.50
CA PHE A 39 -10.19 3.19 -1.51
C PHE A 39 -10.62 2.90 -2.95
N LYS A 40 -11.45 1.87 -3.10
CA LYS A 40 -12.10 1.59 -4.37
C LYS A 40 -12.88 2.83 -4.83
N GLY A 41 -12.56 3.32 -6.03
CA GLY A 41 -13.21 4.49 -6.63
C GLY A 41 -12.53 5.84 -6.36
N ASP A 42 -11.41 5.88 -5.61
CA ASP A 42 -10.66 7.12 -5.38
C ASP A 42 -10.05 7.67 -6.68
N TRP A 43 -9.67 6.78 -7.60
CA TRP A 43 -9.04 7.17 -8.85
C TRP A 43 -10.08 7.36 -9.97
N PHE A 44 -10.33 8.62 -10.35
CA PHE A 44 -11.34 8.94 -11.37
C PHE A 44 -11.09 8.33 -12.76
N LEU A 45 -9.87 7.89 -13.08
CA LEU A 45 -9.56 7.23 -14.35
C LEU A 45 -9.72 5.70 -14.27
N ASP A 46 -9.74 5.14 -13.07
CA ASP A 46 -9.88 3.71 -12.83
C ASP A 46 -10.67 3.50 -11.53
N LEU A 47 -11.99 3.39 -11.66
CA LEU A 47 -12.88 3.22 -10.53
C LEU A 47 -12.76 1.85 -9.85
N GLU A 48 -12.11 0.88 -10.51
CA GLU A 48 -11.83 -0.43 -9.94
C GLU A 48 -10.54 -0.44 -9.12
N HIS A 49 -9.71 0.61 -9.22
CA HIS A 49 -8.52 0.75 -8.41
C HIS A 49 -8.83 0.98 -6.94
N GLY A 50 -8.03 0.36 -6.07
CA GLY A 50 -8.09 0.50 -4.62
C GLY A 50 -8.86 -0.64 -3.97
N ILE A 51 -8.85 -0.65 -2.64
CA ILE A 51 -9.49 -1.71 -1.85
C ILE A 51 -10.88 -1.23 -1.43
N PRO A 52 -11.93 -2.06 -1.52
CA PRO A 52 -13.28 -1.71 -1.08
C PRO A 52 -13.36 -1.75 0.46
N TRP A 53 -12.55 -0.93 1.14
CA TRP A 53 -12.36 -0.95 2.59
C TRP A 53 -13.67 -0.79 3.37
N PHE A 54 -14.64 -0.03 2.88
CA PHE A 54 -15.95 0.10 3.54
C PHE A 54 -16.66 -1.26 3.67
N GLU A 55 -16.77 -2.01 2.57
CA GLU A 55 -17.38 -3.34 2.56
C GLU A 55 -16.58 -4.33 3.41
N GLN A 56 -15.25 -4.24 3.37
CA GLN A 56 -14.38 -5.15 4.11
C GLN A 56 -14.32 -4.86 5.62
N MET A 57 -14.47 -3.60 6.04
CA MET A 57 -14.44 -3.19 7.45
C MET A 57 -15.80 -3.34 8.15
N GLU A 58 -16.92 -3.43 7.42
CA GLU A 58 -18.24 -3.71 8.01
C GLU A 58 -18.28 -5.06 8.75
N ARG A 59 -17.49 -6.04 8.27
CA ARG A 59 -17.33 -7.36 8.88
C ARG A 59 -15.85 -7.75 8.83
N VAL A 60 -15.08 -7.30 9.82
CA VAL A 60 -13.66 -7.63 9.92
C VAL A 60 -13.46 -9.13 10.09
N ASP A 61 -13.29 -9.83 8.97
CA ASP A 61 -12.83 -11.21 8.89
C ASP A 61 -11.40 -11.20 8.35
N LEU A 62 -10.45 -11.22 9.28
CA LEU A 62 -9.02 -11.12 8.97
C LEU A 62 -8.57 -12.18 7.95
N LYS A 63 -9.14 -13.39 8.01
CA LYS A 63 -8.78 -14.48 7.09
C LYS A 63 -9.27 -14.22 5.67
N ARG A 64 -10.38 -13.50 5.51
CA ARG A 64 -10.90 -13.13 4.18
C ARG A 64 -10.15 -11.97 3.55
N LEU A 65 -9.62 -11.08 4.40
CA LEU A 65 -8.88 -9.89 3.98
C LEU A 65 -7.44 -10.21 3.54
N GLU A 66 -6.81 -11.24 4.14
CA GLU A 66 -5.41 -11.57 3.91
C GLU A 66 -5.08 -11.86 2.43
N VAL A 67 -5.82 -12.76 1.78
CA VAL A 67 -5.53 -13.17 0.39
C VAL A 67 -5.69 -12.00 -0.60
N PRO A 68 -6.78 -11.22 -0.59
CA PRO A 68 -6.89 -10.04 -1.44
C PRO A 68 -5.77 -9.02 -1.20
N LEU A 69 -5.42 -8.73 0.05
CA LEU A 69 -4.38 -7.74 0.36
C LEU A 69 -3.01 -8.20 -0.15
N MET A 70 -2.66 -9.47 0.04
CA MET A 70 -1.45 -10.04 -0.56
C MET A 70 -1.46 -9.92 -2.09
N ALA A 71 -2.60 -10.16 -2.75
CA ALA A 71 -2.72 -10.01 -4.19
C ALA A 71 -2.46 -8.55 -4.63
N TYR A 72 -3.06 -7.57 -3.96
CA TYR A 72 -2.81 -6.14 -4.25
C TYR A 72 -1.33 -5.77 -4.12
N ILE A 73 -0.63 -6.33 -3.13
CA ILE A 73 0.81 -6.07 -2.92
C ILE A 73 1.63 -6.72 -4.05
N LEU A 74 1.36 -7.99 -4.40
CA LEU A 74 2.06 -8.70 -5.48
C LEU A 74 1.81 -8.09 -6.86
N GLU A 75 0.63 -7.49 -7.09
CA GLU A 75 0.31 -6.77 -8.32
C GLU A 75 1.04 -5.42 -8.44
N THR A 76 1.68 -4.94 -7.38
CA THR A 76 2.43 -3.69 -7.43
C THR A 76 3.71 -3.88 -8.25
N ASP A 77 3.90 -3.04 -9.27
CA ASP A 77 5.06 -3.13 -10.15
C ASP A 77 6.38 -3.08 -9.35
N GLY A 78 7.23 -4.08 -9.58
CA GLY A 78 8.51 -4.24 -8.90
C GLY A 78 8.50 -5.13 -7.66
N VAL A 79 7.34 -5.57 -7.14
CA VAL A 79 7.29 -6.57 -6.07
C VAL A 79 7.50 -7.96 -6.67
N LYS A 80 8.48 -8.74 -6.16
CA LYS A 80 8.75 -10.10 -6.65
C LYS A 80 8.00 -11.18 -5.87
N GLN A 81 8.03 -11.08 -4.53
CA GLN A 81 7.43 -12.06 -3.63
C GLN A 81 7.16 -11.43 -2.26
N ILE A 82 6.18 -11.95 -1.54
CA ILE A 82 5.92 -11.59 -0.14
C ILE A 82 6.62 -12.61 0.76
N ASP A 83 7.45 -12.12 1.68
CA ASP A 83 8.22 -12.94 2.62
C ASP A 83 7.45 -13.18 3.91
N SER A 84 6.73 -12.16 4.38
CA SER A 84 5.81 -12.27 5.51
C SER A 84 4.68 -11.26 5.41
N PHE A 85 3.53 -11.65 5.96
CA PHE A 85 2.36 -10.78 6.07
C PHE A 85 1.63 -11.11 7.36
N THR A 86 1.39 -10.09 8.19
CA THR A 86 0.66 -10.21 9.45
C THR A 86 -0.37 -9.11 9.51
N MET A 87 -1.55 -9.43 10.05
CA MET A 87 -2.60 -8.47 10.27
C MET A 87 -3.16 -8.60 11.68
N THR A 88 -3.13 -7.49 12.42
CA THR A 88 -3.56 -7.43 13.82
C THR A 88 -4.67 -6.39 13.96
N HIS A 89 -5.82 -6.81 14.47
CA HIS A 89 -6.95 -5.93 14.75
C HIS A 89 -6.99 -5.57 16.23
N ASP A 90 -6.81 -4.28 16.52
CA ASP A 90 -7.00 -3.69 17.83
C ASP A 90 -8.44 -3.15 17.92
N SER A 91 -9.30 -3.91 18.60
CA SER A 91 -10.71 -3.55 18.78
C SER A 91 -10.94 -2.38 19.73
N GLU A 92 -10.01 -2.12 20.66
CA GLU A 92 -10.14 -1.03 21.64
C GLU A 92 -9.90 0.32 20.96
N ASN A 93 -8.85 0.40 20.14
CA ASN A 93 -8.49 1.61 19.41
C ASN A 93 -9.11 1.67 18.01
N ARG A 94 -9.84 0.63 17.59
CA ARG A 94 -10.41 0.45 16.24
C ARG A 94 -9.36 0.63 15.15
N LYS A 95 -8.23 -0.06 15.30
CA LYS A 95 -7.10 0.00 14.36
C LYS A 95 -6.86 -1.37 13.75
N LEU A 96 -6.56 -1.38 12.45
CA LEU A 96 -6.04 -2.53 11.75
C LEU A 96 -4.57 -2.26 11.43
N LEU A 97 -3.67 -3.04 12.01
CA LEU A 97 -2.24 -3.00 11.70
C LEU A 97 -1.94 -4.08 10.67
N ILE A 98 -1.37 -3.68 9.54
CA ILE A 98 -0.89 -4.57 8.49
C ILE A 98 0.62 -4.43 8.43
N GLU A 99 1.33 -5.52 8.66
CA GLU A 99 2.78 -5.61 8.58
C GLU A 99 3.13 -6.54 7.44
N VAL A 100 3.92 -6.05 6.49
CA VAL A 100 4.35 -6.82 5.33
C VAL A 100 5.85 -6.67 5.14
N SER A 101 6.52 -7.81 4.90
CA SER A 101 7.87 -7.87 4.37
C SER A 101 7.82 -8.55 3.01
N TYR A 102 8.52 -8.00 2.03
CA TYR A 102 8.54 -8.51 0.67
C TYR A 102 9.90 -8.22 0.03
N THR A 103 10.24 -9.02 -0.97
CA THR A 103 11.45 -8.86 -1.80
C THR A 103 11.05 -8.13 -3.08
N ASP A 104 11.82 -7.13 -3.49
CA ASP A 104 11.55 -6.35 -4.70
C ASP A 104 12.56 -6.63 -5.81
N ILE A 105 12.45 -5.92 -6.93
CA ILE A 105 13.34 -6.16 -8.08
C ILE A 105 14.80 -5.75 -7.83
N PHE A 106 15.05 -4.83 -6.90
CA PHE A 106 16.35 -4.26 -6.59
C PHE A 106 17.04 -4.96 -5.41
N GLU A 107 16.28 -5.45 -4.42
CA GLU A 107 16.77 -6.22 -3.28
C GLU A 107 15.83 -7.39 -2.91
#